data_AF-A0A519I9G0-F1
#
_entry.id   AF-A0A519I9G0-F1
#
_cell.length_a   1.000
_cell.length_b   1.000
_cell.length_c   1.000
_cell.angle_alpha   90.00
_cell.angle_beta   90.00
_cell.angle_gamma   90.00
#
_symmetry.space_group_name_H-M   'P 1'
#
loop_
_entity.id
_entity.type
_entity.pdbx_description
1 polymer ?
#
loop_
_entity_poly.entity_id
_entity_poly.type
_entity_poly.pdbx_seq_one_letter_code
_entity_poly.pdbx_strand_id
1 'polypeptide(L)' 'MGIHANCSADGPPPAVSLVPVAKGLDHPWAVAFLPDGQFLVTERPGRMRVVSPSGQVSPALMGMPTVA' A
#
# COMPACT_ATOMS: atom_id res chain seq x y z
N MET A 1 -36.91 23.12 5.02
CA MET A 1 -36.74 22.58 3.66
C MET A 1 -35.36 23.00 3.16
N GLY A 2 -34.32 22.22 3.48
CA GLY A 2 -32.95 22.48 3.04
C GLY A 2 -32.59 21.49 1.94
N ILE A 3 -32.20 22.00 0.78
CA ILE A 3 -31.71 21.20 -0.33
C ILE A 3 -30.32 20.65 0.03
N HIS A 4 -30.21 19.33 0.19
CA HIS A 4 -28.91 18.66 0.15
C HIS A 4 -28.50 18.64 -1.32
N ALA A 5 -27.49 19.45 -1.69
CA ALA A 5 -26.90 19.37 -3.01
C ALA A 5 -26.28 17.97 -3.18
N ASN A 6 -26.84 17.18 -4.10
CA ASN A 6 -26.24 15.93 -4.51
C ASN A 6 -25.05 16.25 -5.41
N CYS A 7 -23.84 15.89 -4.99
CA CYS A 7 -22.64 16.05 -5.82
C CYS A 7 -22.70 15.04 -6.98
N SER A 8 -23.27 15.46 -8.11
CA SER A 8 -23.11 14.75 -9.38
C SER A 8 -21.74 15.09 -9.95
N ALA A 9 -20.84 14.11 -10.03
CA ALA A 9 -19.60 14.24 -10.77
C ALA A 9 -19.93 14.08 -12.28
N ASP A 10 -20.25 15.18 -12.94
CA ASP A 10 -20.73 15.20 -14.34
C ASP A 10 -19.60 15.11 -15.40
N GLY A 11 -18.47 14.47 -15.07
CA GLY A 11 -17.30 14.34 -15.96
C GLY A 11 -16.85 12.89 -16.15
N PRO A 12 -16.18 12.55 -17.29
CA PRO A 12 -15.53 11.25 -17.43
C PRO A 12 -14.49 11.06 -16.30
N PRO A 13 -14.38 9.86 -15.72
CA PRO A 13 -13.38 9.61 -14.69
C PRO A 13 -11.97 9.90 -15.23
N PRO A 14 -11.04 10.39 -14.38
CA PRO A 14 -9.66 10.61 -14.81
C PRO A 14 -9.05 9.30 -15.29
N ALA A 15 -8.28 9.38 -16.39
CA ALA A 15 -7.51 8.24 -16.86
C ALA A 15 -6.38 7.94 -15.87
N VAL A 16 -6.33 6.71 -15.34
CA VAL A 16 -5.28 6.24 -14.42
C VAL A 16 -4.62 5.01 -15.03
N SER A 17 -3.29 4.93 -14.93
CA SER A 17 -2.52 3.74 -15.29
C SER A 17 -1.92 3.11 -14.04
N LEU A 18 -1.95 1.78 -13.97
CA LEU A 18 -1.45 1.01 -12.85
C LEU A 18 -0.05 0.49 -13.16
N VAL A 19 0.90 0.76 -12.26
CA VAL A 19 2.26 0.24 -12.35
C VAL A 19 2.55 -0.60 -11.10
N PRO A 20 2.95 -1.88 -11.23
CA PRO A 20 3.34 -2.68 -10.08
C PRO A 20 4.59 -2.11 -9.41
N VAL A 21 4.51 -1.83 -8.11
CA VAL A 21 5.66 -1.38 -7.31
C VAL A 21 6.49 -2.57 -6.83
N ALA A 22 5.84 -3.62 -6.36
CA ALA A 22 6.49 -4.86 -5.90
C ALA A 22 5.57 -6.07 -6.11
N LYS A 23 6.15 -7.27 -6.06
CA LYS A 23 5.45 -8.55 -6.22
C LYS A 23 5.94 -9.53 -5.16
N GLY A 24 5.20 -10.63 -4.96
CA GLY A 24 5.58 -11.70 -4.04
C GLY A 24 5.36 -11.38 -2.55
N LEU A 25 4.48 -10.40 -2.26
CA LEU A 25 4.01 -10.11 -0.91
C LEU A 25 2.79 -10.98 -0.57
N ASP A 26 2.68 -11.38 0.69
CA ASP A 26 1.59 -12.22 1.21
C ASP A 26 0.55 -11.34 1.92
N HIS A 27 -0.54 -11.01 1.21
CA HIS A 27 -1.62 -10.15 1.71
C HIS A 27 -1.09 -8.85 2.35
N PRO A 28 -0.46 -7.93 1.57
CA PRO A 28 0.02 -6.66 2.09
C PRO A 28 -1.14 -5.84 2.66
N TRP A 29 -0.97 -5.33 3.88
CA TRP A 29 -2.02 -4.65 4.64
C TRP A 29 -1.81 -3.13 4.65
N ALA A 30 -0.64 -2.66 5.09
CA ALA A 30 -0.32 -1.25 5.18
C ALA A 30 1.08 -0.96 4.63
N VAL A 31 1.25 0.27 4.13
CA VAL A 31 2.50 0.80 3.60
C VAL A 31 2.86 2.12 4.28
N ALA A 32 4.13 2.31 4.61
CA ALA A 32 4.69 3.59 4.99
C ALA A 32 5.85 3.96 4.05
N PHE A 33 5.90 5.21 3.61
CA PHE A 33 6.98 5.74 2.78
C PHE A 33 8.12 6.18 3.69
N LEU A 34 9.35 5.77 3.34
CA LEU A 34 10.55 6.16 4.07
C LEU A 34 11.25 7.34 3.37
N PRO A 35 12.03 8.17 4.11
CA PRO A 35 12.65 9.38 3.55
C PRO A 35 13.64 9.12 2.41
N ASP A 36 14.18 7.90 2.31
CA ASP A 36 15.12 7.46 1.28
C ASP A 36 14.44 6.84 0.05
N GLY A 37 13.10 6.89 0.00
CA GLY A 37 12.31 6.35 -1.12
C GLY A 37 12.00 4.86 -0.99
N GLN A 38 12.41 4.20 0.09
CA GLN A 38 11.98 2.84 0.39
C GLN A 38 10.54 2.82 0.93
N PHE A 39 9.96 1.63 0.96
CA PHE A 39 8.65 1.39 1.54
C PHE A 39 8.74 0.36 2.65
N LEU A 40 8.11 0.64 3.79
CA LEU A 40 7.86 -0.34 4.82
C LEU A 40 6.46 -0.94 4.60
N VAL A 41 6.39 -2.25 4.41
CA VAL A 41 5.14 -2.96 4.13
C VAL A 41 4.87 -3.96 5.25
N THR A 42 3.63 -3.97 5.74
CA THR A 42 3.12 -4.99 6.66
C THR A 42 2.28 -6.01 5.91
N GLU A 43 2.36 -7.27 6.30
CA GLU A 43 1.68 -8.40 5.67
C GLU A 43 0.76 -9.09 6.69
N ARG A 44 -0.41 -9.55 6.25
CA ARG A 44 -1.43 -10.18 7.11
C ARG A 44 -0.91 -11.34 7.99
N PRO A 45 0.05 -12.18 7.56
CA PRO A 45 0.64 -13.23 8.41
C PRO A 45 1.50 -12.73 9.58
N GLY A 46 1.56 -11.42 9.85
CA GLY A 46 2.37 -10.86 10.93
C GLY A 46 3.81 -10.57 10.55
N ARG A 47 4.07 -10.30 9.27
CA ARG A 47 5.41 -10.01 8.76
C ARG A 47 5.53 -8.54 8.39
N MET A 48 6.75 -8.03 8.46
CA MET A 48 7.10 -6.71 7.98
C MET A 48 8.27 -6.82 7.01
N ARG A 49 8.22 -6.07 5.91
CA ARG A 49 9.15 -6.14 4.78
C ARG A 49 9.57 -4.72 4.40
N VAL A 50 10.84 -4.55 4.05
CA VAL A 50 11.29 -3.36 3.32
C VAL A 50 11.27 -3.65 1.82
N VAL A 51 10.71 -2.73 1.04
CA VAL A 51 10.70 -2.73 -0.42
C VAL A 51 11.56 -1.56 -0.91
N SER A 52 12.54 -1.87 -1.75
CA SER A 52 13.41 -0.87 -2.37
C SER A 52 12.70 -0.09 -3.50
N PRO A 53 13.25 1.06 -3.95
CA PRO A 53 12.68 1.80 -5.08
C PRO A 53 12.65 1.01 -6.39
N SER A 54 13.48 -0.03 -6.54
CA SER A 54 13.48 -0.93 -7.70
C SER A 54 12.46 -2.07 -7.59
N GLY A 55 11.68 -2.11 -6.50
CA GLY A 55 10.67 -3.14 -6.24
C GLY A 55 11.22 -4.43 -5.63
N GLN A 56 12.50 -4.49 -5.29
CA GLN A 56 13.06 -5.64 -4.58
C GLN A 56 12.51 -5.70 -3.15
N VAL A 57 11.97 -6.86 -2.78
CA VAL A 57 11.48 -7.15 -1.43
C VAL A 57 12.59 -7.85 -0.64
N SER A 58 12.89 -7.35 0.57
CA SER A 58 13.91 -7.88 1.51
C SER A 58 13.61 -9.33 1.99
N PRO A 59 14.20 -9.85 3.06
CA PRO A 59 13.57 -10.88 3.92
C PRO A 59 12.64 -10.28 4.98
N ALA A 60 11.83 -11.11 5.66
CA ALA A 60 10.99 -10.62 6.76
C ALA A 60 11.87 -10.04 7.88
N LEU A 61 11.49 -8.87 8.39
CA LEU A 61 12.17 -8.24 9.51
C LEU A 61 12.01 -9.10 10.76
N MET A 62 13.09 -9.19 11.54
CA MET A 62 13.11 -9.94 12.81
C MET A 62 12.40 -9.16 13.91
N GLY A 63 11.97 -9.88 14.96
CA GLY A 63 11.35 -9.28 16.14
C GLY A 63 9.88 -8.90 15.97
N MET A 64 9.24 -9.30 14.87
CA MET A 64 7.80 -9.14 14.72
C MET A 64 7.05 -10.12 15.62
N PRO A 65 5.94 -9.71 16.25
CA PRO A 65 5.11 -10.61 17.03
C PRO A 65 4.43 -11.64 16.14
N THR A 66 4.23 -12.85 16.68
CA THR A 66 3.39 -13.86 16.02
C THR A 66 1.93 -13.40 16.02
N VAL A 67 1.24 -13.57 14.89
CA VAL A 67 -0.20 -13.36 14.80
C VAL A 67 -0.92 -14.65 15.20
N ALA A 68 -1.98 -14.53 15.99
CA ALA A 68 -2.76 -15.64 16.56
C ALA A 68 -3.72 -16.29 15.57
#